data_AF-A0A956VA61-F1
#
_entry.id   AF-A0A956VA61-F1
#
_cell.length_a   1.000
_cell.length_b   1.000
_cell.length_c   1.000
_cell.angle_alpha   90.00
_cell.angle_beta   90.00
_cell.angle_gamma   90.00
#
_symmetry.space_group_name_H-M   'P 1'
#
loop_
_entity.id
_entity.type
_entity.pdbx_description
1 polymer ?
#
loop_
_entity_poly.entity_id
_entity_poly.type
_entity_poly.pdbx_seq_one_letter_code
_entity_poly.pdbx_strand_id
1 'polypeptide(L)'
;MQIRVPTKAFVLFVLSYIPLVLAQDERFGYLEGKIIAIDGNTATVQLSAGETVAADLGTAVPGDMSSINLPDFKVGERVELYYAPGPDGTLTYAVSDWVRRPVLLYLTLLFLFVSVAVARFKGLRAFLATGASLFIIMTFIVPRILAGWNPTLVSLLGVGGILILAIYFVHGLSWSTTAALIGTYVA
;
A
#
# COMPACT_ATOMS: atom_id res chain seq x y z
N MET A 1 -0.05 -19.08 -34.17
CA MET A 1 0.70 -19.63 -33.02
C MET A 1 0.03 -19.13 -31.75
N GLN A 2 -0.83 -19.95 -31.10
CA GLN A 2 -1.59 -19.53 -29.91
C GLN A 2 -0.75 -19.73 -28.65
N ILE A 3 -0.36 -18.64 -27.98
CA ILE A 3 0.34 -18.68 -26.69
C ILE A 3 -0.72 -18.90 -25.62
N ARG A 4 -0.93 -20.15 -25.23
CA ARG A 4 -1.83 -20.54 -24.15
C ARG A 4 -1.07 -20.41 -22.84
N VAL A 5 -1.05 -19.21 -22.24
CA VAL A 5 -0.42 -19.03 -20.93
C VAL A 5 -1.31 -19.73 -19.88
N PRO A 6 -0.84 -20.79 -19.21
CA PRO A 6 -1.63 -21.43 -18.17
C PRO A 6 -1.77 -20.46 -16.99
N THR A 7 -2.98 -20.31 -16.45
CA THR A 7 -3.33 -19.36 -15.37
C THR A 7 -2.38 -19.44 -14.15
N LYS A 8 -1.75 -20.60 -13.93
CA LYS A 8 -0.73 -20.82 -12.90
C LYS A 8 0.58 -20.04 -13.13
N ALA A 9 0.98 -19.82 -14.38
CA ALA A 9 2.23 -19.14 -14.71
C ALA A 9 2.19 -17.64 -14.39
N PHE A 10 1.02 -17.01 -14.48
CA PHE A 10 0.88 -15.58 -14.16
C PHE A 10 0.90 -15.32 -12.64
N VAL A 11 0.28 -16.19 -11.84
CA VAL A 11 0.35 -16.10 -10.37
C VAL A 11 1.79 -16.23 -9.88
N LEU A 12 2.57 -17.13 -10.50
CA LEU A 12 3.99 -17.30 -10.20
C LEU A 12 4.82 -16.08 -10.64
N PHE A 13 4.45 -15.40 -11.73
CA PHE A 13 5.10 -14.17 -12.17
C PHE A 13 4.95 -13.03 -11.15
N VAL A 14 3.75 -12.84 -10.60
CA VAL A 14 3.50 -11.80 -9.58
C VAL A 14 4.27 -12.09 -8.28
N LEU A 15 4.25 -13.34 -7.80
CA LEU A 15 5.00 -13.76 -6.62
C LEU A 15 6.52 -13.65 -6.80
N SER A 16 7.01 -13.84 -8.03
CA SER A 16 8.45 -13.72 -8.36
C SER A 16 9.00 -12.30 -8.27
N TYR A 17 8.15 -11.26 -8.33
CA TYR A 17 8.59 -9.87 -8.32
C TYR A 17 8.71 -9.27 -6.91
N ILE A 18 8.08 -9.89 -5.91
CA ILE A 18 8.14 -9.46 -4.50
C ILE A 18 9.58 -9.38 -3.95
N PRO A 19 10.46 -10.38 -4.16
CA PRO A 19 11.84 -10.29 -3.65
C PRO A 19 12.68 -9.19 -4.33
N LEU A 20 12.37 -8.83 -5.58
CA LEU A 20 13.09 -7.74 -6.28
C LEU A 20 12.77 -6.36 -5.68
N VAL A 21 11.56 -6.18 -5.16
CA VAL A 21 11.14 -4.95 -4.47
C VAL A 21 11.80 -4.80 -3.09
N LEU A 22 12.18 -5.90 -2.45
CA LEU A 22 12.83 -5.89 -1.13
C LEU A 22 14.36 -5.71 -1.22
N ALA A 23 14.95 -5.77 -2.41
CA ALA A 23 16.38 -5.56 -2.63
C ALA A 23 16.69 -4.04 -2.77
N GLN A 24 16.53 -3.27 -1.70
CA GLN A 24 17.02 -1.89 -1.64
C GLN A 24 18.48 -1.85 -1.18
N ASP A 25 19.29 -0.98 -1.80
CA ASP A 25 20.71 -0.76 -1.55
C ASP A 25 20.96 -0.33 -0.09
N GLU A 26 21.68 -1.13 0.70
CA GLU A 26 21.87 -0.94 2.15
C GLU A 26 22.80 0.24 2.53
N ARG A 27 23.21 1.07 1.55
CA ARG A 27 24.09 2.22 1.78
C ARG A 27 23.36 3.47 2.27
N PHE A 28 22.06 3.54 2.04
CA PHE A 28 21.18 4.62 2.47
C PHE A 28 19.95 3.99 3.10
N GLY A 29 19.56 4.47 4.27
CA GLY A 29 18.42 3.90 4.94
C GLY A 29 17.89 4.72 6.08
N TYR A 30 16.78 4.23 6.61
CA TYR A 30 16.09 4.81 7.73
C TYR A 30 16.20 3.89 8.94
N LEU A 31 16.48 4.46 10.10
CA LEU A 31 16.57 3.76 11.37
C LEU A 31 15.63 4.42 12.37
N GLU A 32 14.96 3.61 13.19
CA GLU A 32 14.14 4.14 14.28
C GLU A 32 14.97 4.30 15.54
N GLY A 33 14.88 5.48 16.15
CA GLY A 33 15.56 5.81 17.40
C GLY A 33 14.68 6.61 18.36
N LYS A 34 15.13 6.72 19.60
CA LYS A 34 14.50 7.53 20.65
C LYS A 34 15.45 8.62 21.11
N ILE A 35 14.98 9.87 21.11
CA ILE A 35 15.77 11.01 21.58
C ILE A 35 15.96 10.90 23.10
N ILE A 36 17.21 10.83 23.57
CA ILE A 36 17.55 10.76 25.00
C ILE A 36 18.04 12.09 25.56
N ALA A 37 18.68 12.92 24.73
CA ALA A 37 19.13 14.26 25.09
C ALA A 37 19.17 15.14 23.84
N ILE A 38 18.93 16.43 24.02
CA ILE A 38 19.04 17.45 22.98
C ILE A 38 20.02 18.50 23.48
N ASP A 39 21.07 18.78 22.71
CA ASP A 39 22.05 19.82 22.97
C ASP A 39 22.15 20.73 21.74
N GLY A 40 21.46 21.87 21.79
CA GLY A 40 21.35 22.80 20.67
C GLY A 40 20.79 22.13 19.40
N ASN A 41 21.63 22.00 18.37
CA ASN A 41 21.27 21.43 17.08
C ASN A 41 21.59 19.93 16.95
N THR A 42 22.11 19.28 18.01
CA THR A 42 22.45 17.85 18.00
C THR A 42 21.56 17.10 19.00
N ALA A 43 20.89 16.05 18.53
CA ALA A 43 20.21 15.09 19.40
C ALA A 43 21.09 13.86 19.61
N THR A 44 21.22 13.43 20.86
CA THR A 44 21.67 12.07 21.13
C THR A 44 20.47 11.15 21.01
N VAL A 45 20.52 10.24 20.04
CA VAL A 45 19.43 9.31 19.74
C VAL A 45 19.89 7.89 20.04
N GLN A 46 19.12 7.20 20.87
CA GLN A 46 19.32 5.78 21.11
C GLN A 46 18.60 5.00 20.01
N LEU A 47 19.38 4.33 19.16
CA LEU A 47 18.87 3.43 18.14
C LEU A 47 18.10 2.27 18.78
N SER A 48 17.17 1.70 18.03
CA SER A 48 16.46 0.48 18.45
C SER A 48 17.41 -0.71 18.67
N ALA A 49 18.63 -0.68 18.09
CA ALA A 49 19.71 -1.64 18.32
C ALA A 49 20.44 -1.46 19.68
N GLY A 50 20.10 -0.42 20.45
CA GLY A 50 20.71 -0.09 21.74
C GLY A 50 21.95 0.81 21.66
N GLU A 51 22.47 1.06 20.46
CA GLU A 51 23.58 1.98 20.20
C GLU A 51 23.11 3.44 20.28
N THR A 52 23.93 4.30 20.89
CA THR A 52 23.67 5.74 20.99
C THR A 52 24.45 6.49 19.93
N VAL A 53 23.75 7.26 19.10
CA VAL A 53 24.33 7.98 17.98
C VAL A 53 23.97 9.46 18.09
N ALA A 54 24.94 10.32 17.80
CA ALA A 54 24.70 11.75 17.65
C ALA A 54 24.07 12.00 16.28
N ALA A 55 22.84 12.48 16.27
CA ALA A 55 22.10 12.81 15.07
C ALA A 55 21.85 14.31 15.03
N ASP A 56 22.03 14.89 13.86
CA ASP A 56 21.74 16.30 13.64
C ASP A 56 20.22 16.54 13.61
N LEU A 57 19.74 17.53 14.36
CA LEU A 57 18.33 17.93 14.43
C LEU A 57 17.93 18.90 13.32
N GLY A 58 18.85 19.31 12.44
CA GLY A 58 18.49 20.19 11.34
C GLY A 58 19.58 21.07 10.75
N THR A 59 20.85 20.66 10.72
CA THR A 59 21.83 21.26 9.80
C THR A 59 22.12 20.33 8.63
N ALA A 60 21.50 20.69 7.50
CA ALA A 60 21.90 20.38 6.13
C ALA A 60 22.21 18.91 5.84
N VAL A 61 21.28 18.25 5.14
CA VAL A 61 21.70 17.33 4.08
C VAL A 61 22.73 18.10 3.23
N PRO A 62 23.96 17.60 3.04
CA PRO A 62 24.94 18.29 2.20
C PRO A 62 24.36 18.47 0.79
N GLY A 63 23.95 19.70 0.45
CA GLY A 63 23.32 20.05 -0.83
C GLY A 63 21.88 20.61 -0.75
N ASP A 64 21.24 20.65 0.42
CA ASP A 64 19.92 21.28 0.59
C ASP A 64 20.06 22.68 1.23
N MET A 65 19.67 23.72 0.50
CA MET A 65 19.70 25.13 0.95
C MET A 65 18.40 25.57 1.61
N SER A 66 17.40 24.68 1.75
CA SER A 66 16.20 24.99 2.50
C SER A 66 16.47 24.72 3.98
N SER A 67 16.59 25.77 4.79
CA SER A 67 16.49 25.65 6.25
C SER A 67 15.06 25.24 6.57
N ILE A 68 14.77 23.94 6.49
CA ILE A 68 13.52 23.37 6.97
C ILE A 68 13.57 23.56 8.47
N ASN A 69 12.79 24.53 8.96
CA ASN A 69 12.58 24.76 10.37
C ASN A 69 11.82 23.53 10.89
N LEU A 70 12.57 22.50 11.29
CA LEU A 70 12.03 21.26 11.81
C LEU A 70 11.26 21.60 13.10
N PRO A 71 9.99 21.19 13.25
CA PRO A 71 9.24 21.45 14.47
C PRO A 71 10.00 20.94 15.71
N ASP A 72 9.91 21.67 16.82
CA ASP A 72 10.65 21.39 18.05
C ASP A 72 10.48 19.93 18.51
N PHE A 73 11.51 19.11 18.29
CA PHE A 73 11.58 17.75 18.81
C PHE A 73 11.77 17.77 20.33
N LYS A 74 11.15 16.82 21.02
CA LYS A 74 11.27 16.71 22.48
C LYS A 74 12.02 15.45 22.90
N VAL A 75 12.72 15.55 24.03
CA VAL A 75 13.34 14.39 24.67
C VAL A 75 12.27 13.34 24.98
N GLY A 76 12.53 12.10 24.60
CA GLY A 76 11.62 10.97 24.77
C GLY A 76 10.81 10.61 23.52
N GLU A 77 10.81 11.44 22.49
CA GLU A 77 10.11 11.16 21.23
C GLU A 77 10.83 10.10 20.39
N ARG A 78 10.04 9.33 19.62
CA ARG A 78 10.56 8.38 18.64
C ARG A 78 10.70 9.07 17.30
N VAL A 79 11.89 9.02 16.74
CA VAL A 79 12.22 9.66 15.47
C VAL A 79 12.86 8.67 14.50
N GLU A 80 12.66 8.95 13.23
CA GLU A 80 13.27 8.26 12.11
C GLU A 80 14.53 9.02 11.71
N LEU A 81 15.65 8.29 11.70
CA LEU A 81 16.98 8.77 11.40
C LEU A 81 17.31 8.36 9.97
N TYR A 82 17.71 9.32 9.16
CA TYR A 82 18.34 9.04 7.88
C TYR A 82 19.85 8.90 8.10
N TYR A 83 20.46 7.84 7.53
CA TYR A 83 21.92 7.69 7.51
C TYR A 83 22.45 7.73 6.08
N ALA A 84 23.57 8.45 5.90
CA ALA A 84 24.30 8.50 4.65
C ALA A 84 25.82 8.53 4.90
N PRO A 85 26.65 7.97 4.00
CA PRO A 85 28.09 8.11 4.08
C PRO A 85 28.49 9.58 3.92
N GLY A 86 29.18 10.12 4.91
CA GLY A 86 29.77 11.46 4.89
C GLY A 86 31.04 11.53 4.02
N PRO A 87 31.60 12.74 3.82
CA PRO A 87 32.79 12.97 3.00
C PRO A 87 34.01 12.14 3.42
N ASP A 88 34.11 11.80 4.70
CA ASP A 88 35.19 11.01 5.30
C ASP A 88 34.94 9.50 5.30
N GLY A 89 33.83 9.05 4.68
CA GLY A 89 33.40 7.65 4.64
C GLY A 89 32.72 7.15 5.92
N THR A 90 32.63 7.98 6.97
CA THR A 90 31.86 7.69 8.20
C THR A 90 30.37 7.95 7.98
N LEU A 91 29.49 7.14 8.58
CA LEU A 91 28.04 7.34 8.50
C LEU A 91 27.64 8.57 9.30
N THR A 92 26.98 9.52 8.64
CA THR A 92 26.36 10.69 9.26
C THR A 92 24.87 10.42 9.45
N TYR A 93 24.35 10.76 10.62
CA TYR A 93 22.95 10.54 10.99
C TYR A 93 22.24 11.88 11.13
N ALA A 94 21.07 12.00 10.50
CA ALA A 94 20.22 13.18 10.60
C ALA A 94 18.80 12.76 10.96
N VAL A 95 18.14 13.52 11.84
CA VAL A 95 16.74 13.31 12.18
C VAL A 95 15.88 13.75 10.99
N SER A 96 15.06 12.84 10.46
CA SER A 96 14.25 13.07 9.27
C SER A 96 12.78 13.37 9.61
N ASP A 97 12.15 12.57 10.47
CA ASP A 97 10.71 12.69 10.80
C ASP A 97 10.41 11.95 12.13
N TRP A 98 9.17 12.03 12.63
CA TRP A 98 8.69 11.22 13.75
C TRP A 98 8.24 9.83 13.30
N VAL A 99 8.34 8.85 14.21
CA VAL A 99 7.81 7.50 13.96
C VAL A 99 6.28 7.52 14.07
N ARG A 100 5.58 7.58 12.93
CA ARG A 100 4.10 7.63 12.84
C ARG A 100 3.42 6.26 12.86
N ARG A 101 4.20 5.19 12.69
CA ARG A 101 3.72 3.80 12.62
C ARG A 101 2.75 3.39 13.73
N PRO A 102 2.99 3.65 15.03
CA PRO A 102 2.06 3.24 16.08
C PRO A 102 0.71 3.95 15.96
N VAL A 103 0.69 5.26 15.67
CA VAL A 103 -0.56 6.03 15.49
C VAL A 103 -1.33 5.51 14.28
N LEU A 104 -0.64 5.27 13.17
CA LEU A 104 -1.26 4.70 11.96
C LEU A 104 -1.81 3.29 12.23
N LEU A 105 -1.14 2.48 13.04
CA LEU A 105 -1.60 1.16 13.42
C LEU A 105 -2.89 1.25 14.25
N TYR A 106 -2.95 2.12 15.26
CA TYR A 106 -4.17 2.36 16.03
C TYR A 106 -5.33 2.87 15.16
N LEU A 107 -5.08 3.83 14.27
CA LEU A 107 -6.10 4.33 13.33
C LEU A 107 -6.57 3.24 12.37
N THR A 108 -5.67 2.39 11.90
CA THR A 108 -6.00 1.26 11.02
C THR A 108 -6.87 0.24 11.74
N LEU A 109 -6.52 -0.11 12.98
CA LEU A 109 -7.32 -1.02 13.80
C LEU A 109 -8.70 -0.44 14.10
N LEU A 110 -8.77 0.84 14.47
CA LEU A 110 -10.02 1.54 14.71
C LEU A 110 -10.89 1.58 13.45
N PHE A 111 -10.30 1.95 12.30
CA PHE A 111 -10.97 1.95 11.02
C PHE A 111 -11.49 0.56 10.65
N LEU A 112 -10.68 -0.48 10.81
CA LEU A 112 -11.08 -1.86 10.54
C LEU A 112 -12.25 -2.27 11.45
N PHE A 113 -12.17 -1.95 12.73
CA PHE A 113 -13.21 -2.24 13.71
C PHE A 113 -14.54 -1.56 13.34
N VAL A 114 -14.52 -0.25 13.07
CA VAL A 114 -15.70 0.52 12.66
C VAL A 114 -16.23 0.01 11.32
N SER A 115 -15.35 -0.25 10.36
CA SER A 115 -15.71 -0.78 9.05
C SER A 115 -16.40 -2.14 9.19
N VAL A 116 -15.89 -3.07 10.01
CA VAL A 116 -16.54 -4.36 10.27
C VAL A 116 -17.87 -4.17 10.99
N ALA A 117 -17.95 -3.27 11.96
CA ALA A 117 -19.18 -2.96 12.69
C ALA A 117 -20.28 -2.39 11.77
N VAL A 118 -19.92 -1.49 10.85
CA VAL A 118 -20.84 -0.86 9.89
C VAL A 118 -21.17 -1.80 8.73
N ALA A 119 -20.17 -2.47 8.18
CA ALA A 119 -20.31 -3.30 6.99
C ALA A 119 -20.89 -4.69 7.29
N ARG A 120 -20.77 -5.22 8.51
CA ARG A 120 -21.23 -6.56 8.91
C ARG A 120 -20.90 -7.62 7.82
N PHE A 121 -21.88 -8.45 7.43
CA PHE A 121 -21.78 -9.40 6.31
C PHE A 121 -21.85 -8.76 4.92
N LYS A 122 -22.28 -7.49 4.80
CA LYS A 122 -22.33 -6.78 3.50
C LYS A 122 -20.94 -6.41 3.00
N GLY A 123 -20.00 -6.09 3.91
CA GLY A 123 -18.60 -5.85 3.56
C GLY A 123 -17.91 -7.07 2.96
N LEU A 124 -18.09 -8.25 3.57
CA LEU A 124 -17.54 -9.49 3.04
C LEU A 124 -18.08 -9.83 1.65
N ARG A 125 -19.36 -9.57 1.39
CA ARG A 125 -19.99 -9.75 0.07
C ARG A 125 -19.40 -8.82 -0.98
N ALA A 126 -19.04 -7.59 -0.61
CA ALA A 126 -18.38 -6.66 -1.53
C ALA A 126 -16.97 -7.15 -1.90
N PHE A 127 -16.16 -7.58 -0.93
CA PHE A 127 -14.85 -8.17 -1.21
C PHE A 127 -14.95 -9.44 -2.07
N LEU A 128 -15.93 -10.31 -1.82
CA LEU A 128 -16.19 -11.48 -2.67
C LEU A 128 -16.60 -11.09 -4.09
N ALA A 129 -17.46 -10.08 -4.25
CA ALA A 129 -17.86 -9.58 -5.57
C ALA A 129 -16.68 -8.98 -6.34
N THR A 130 -15.81 -8.22 -5.68
CA THR A 130 -14.57 -7.68 -6.26
C THR A 130 -13.58 -8.79 -6.62
N GLY A 131 -13.40 -9.78 -5.75
CA GLY A 131 -12.56 -10.94 -6.04
C GLY A 131 -13.10 -11.74 -7.22
N ALA A 132 -14.41 -11.95 -7.29
CA ALA A 132 -15.06 -12.66 -8.38
C ALA A 132 -15.01 -11.88 -9.70
N SER A 133 -15.13 -10.54 -9.67
CA SER A 133 -14.98 -9.72 -10.87
C SER A 133 -13.57 -9.83 -11.44
N LEU A 134 -12.55 -9.71 -10.59
CA LEU A 134 -11.15 -9.88 -10.98
C LEU A 134 -10.90 -11.30 -11.52
N PHE A 135 -11.47 -12.31 -10.87
CA PHE A 135 -11.38 -13.69 -11.33
C PHE A 135 -11.98 -13.87 -12.74
N ILE A 136 -13.17 -13.34 -13.00
CA ILE A 136 -13.83 -13.38 -14.33
C ILE A 136 -12.97 -12.64 -15.36
N ILE A 137 -12.44 -11.46 -15.03
CA ILE A 137 -11.55 -10.72 -15.93
C ILE A 137 -10.35 -11.59 -16.32
N MET A 138 -9.69 -12.18 -15.32
CA MET A 138 -8.45 -12.94 -15.52
C MET A 138 -8.65 -14.29 -16.22
N THR A 139 -9.77 -14.97 -15.99
CA THR A 139 -10.00 -16.32 -16.55
C THR A 139 -10.87 -16.32 -17.80
N PHE A 140 -11.72 -15.31 -18.00
CA PHE A 140 -12.63 -15.24 -19.13
C PHE A 140 -12.28 -14.09 -20.08
N ILE A 141 -12.31 -12.84 -19.61
CA ILE A 141 -12.19 -11.68 -20.50
C ILE A 141 -10.81 -11.63 -21.15
N VAL A 142 -9.74 -11.59 -20.35
CA VAL A 142 -8.37 -11.48 -20.83
C VAL A 142 -8.00 -12.65 -21.76
N PRO A 143 -8.20 -13.93 -21.38
CA PRO A 143 -7.81 -15.04 -22.25
C PRO A 143 -8.58 -15.09 -23.57
N ARG A 144 -9.86 -14.69 -23.58
CA ARG A 144 -10.69 -14.68 -24.79
C ARG A 144 -10.26 -13.58 -25.76
N ILE A 145 -9.97 -12.39 -25.26
CA ILE A 145 -9.42 -11.30 -26.07
C ILE A 145 -8.08 -11.72 -26.68
N LEU A 146 -7.19 -12.31 -25.87
CA LEU A 146 -5.89 -12.81 -26.35
C LEU A 146 -6.02 -13.96 -27.35
N ALA A 147 -7.11 -14.73 -27.30
CA ALA A 147 -7.42 -15.76 -28.29
C ALA A 147 -7.92 -15.21 -29.63
N GLY A 148 -7.96 -13.87 -29.80
CA GLY A 148 -8.36 -13.20 -31.04
C GLY A 148 -9.87 -12.99 -31.20
N TRP A 149 -10.65 -13.16 -30.12
CA TRP A 149 -12.09 -12.89 -30.15
C TRP A 149 -12.35 -11.39 -30.23
N ASN A 150 -13.52 -10.99 -30.75
CA ASN A 150 -13.93 -9.59 -30.78
C ASN A 150 -13.95 -9.00 -29.35
N PRO A 151 -13.08 -8.03 -29.02
CA PRO A 151 -12.91 -7.54 -27.66
C PRO A 151 -14.14 -6.80 -27.14
N THR A 152 -14.91 -6.16 -28.04
CA THR A 152 -16.13 -5.44 -27.68
C THR A 152 -17.20 -6.42 -27.17
N LEU A 153 -17.44 -7.51 -27.90
CA LEU A 153 -18.45 -8.51 -27.51
C LEU A 153 -18.05 -9.25 -26.23
N VAL A 154 -16.78 -9.65 -26.12
CA VAL A 154 -16.28 -10.35 -24.93
C VAL A 154 -16.35 -9.45 -23.69
N SER A 155 -16.00 -8.17 -23.82
CA SER A 155 -16.07 -7.21 -22.72
C SER A 155 -17.51 -6.91 -22.32
N LEU A 156 -18.42 -6.76 -23.29
CA LEU A 156 -19.84 -6.51 -23.02
C LEU A 156 -20.46 -7.67 -22.22
N LEU A 157 -20.24 -8.91 -22.65
CA LEU A 157 -20.72 -10.09 -21.94
C LEU A 157 -20.05 -10.28 -20.58
N GLY A 158 -18.74 -10.04 -20.51
CA GLY A 158 -17.96 -10.16 -19.28
C GLY A 158 -18.38 -9.14 -18.22
N VAL A 159 -18.44 -7.86 -18.57
CA VAL A 159 -18.86 -6.78 -17.65
C VAL A 159 -20.33 -6.93 -17.27
N GLY A 160 -21.20 -7.31 -18.21
CA GLY A 160 -22.60 -7.60 -17.91
C GLY A 160 -22.76 -8.72 -16.88
N GLY A 161 -22.01 -9.82 -17.05
CA GLY A 161 -21.98 -10.90 -16.07
C GLY A 161 -21.46 -10.46 -14.70
N ILE A 162 -20.39 -9.65 -14.68
CA ILE A 162 -19.83 -9.07 -13.44
C ILE A 162 -20.86 -8.17 -12.75
N LEU A 163 -21.58 -7.33 -13.50
CA LEU A 163 -22.60 -6.41 -13.00
C LEU A 163 -23.73 -7.19 -12.31
N ILE A 164 -24.28 -8.20 -12.99
CA ILE A 164 -25.32 -9.09 -12.45
C ILE A 164 -24.83 -9.73 -11.16
N LEU A 165 -23.63 -10.32 -11.19
CA LEU A 165 -23.04 -10.99 -10.04
C LEU A 165 -22.90 -10.03 -8.84
N ALA A 166 -22.30 -8.85 -9.06
CA ALA A 166 -22.03 -7.87 -8.01
C ALA A 166 -23.33 -7.34 -7.38
N ILE A 167 -24.31 -6.99 -8.21
CA ILE A 167 -25.58 -6.44 -7.74
C ILE A 167 -26.32 -7.47 -6.88
N TYR A 168 -26.49 -8.70 -7.35
CA TYR A 168 -27.20 -9.74 -6.59
C TYR A 168 -26.43 -10.19 -5.34
N PHE A 169 -25.10 -10.23 -5.36
CA PHE A 169 -24.30 -10.56 -4.17
C PHE A 169 -24.44 -9.48 -3.08
N VAL A 170 -24.38 -8.21 -3.45
CA VAL A 170 -24.35 -7.10 -2.48
C VAL A 170 -25.76 -6.76 -1.97
N HIS A 171 -26.74 -6.71 -2.88
CA HIS A 171 -28.10 -6.22 -2.58
C HIS A 171 -29.11 -7.35 -2.32
N GLY A 172 -28.78 -8.60 -2.69
CA GLY A 172 -29.69 -9.74 -2.61
C GLY A 172 -30.71 -9.76 -3.75
N LEU A 173 -31.40 -10.90 -3.88
CA LEU A 173 -32.51 -11.06 -4.83
C LEU A 173 -33.74 -10.33 -4.32
N SER A 174 -34.12 -9.26 -5.01
CA SER A 174 -35.40 -8.57 -4.81
C SER A 174 -35.95 -8.09 -6.15
N TRP A 175 -37.25 -7.79 -6.18
CA TRP A 175 -37.93 -7.28 -7.38
C TRP A 175 -37.39 -5.92 -7.81
N SER A 176 -37.05 -5.05 -6.85
CA SER A 176 -36.45 -3.75 -7.13
C SER A 176 -35.04 -3.88 -7.72
N THR A 177 -34.23 -4.82 -7.20
CA THR A 177 -32.88 -5.07 -7.73
C THR A 177 -32.92 -5.53 -9.19
N THR A 178 -33.87 -6.41 -9.52
CA THR A 178 -34.02 -6.97 -10.87
C THR A 178 -34.54 -5.93 -11.85
N ALA A 179 -35.50 -5.10 -11.44
CA ALA A 179 -36.01 -4.00 -12.26
C ALA A 179 -34.92 -2.96 -12.58
N ALA A 180 -34.10 -2.58 -11.58
CA ALA A 180 -32.98 -1.66 -11.77
C ALA A 180 -31.90 -2.22 -12.72
N LEU A 181 -31.59 -3.52 -12.59
CA LEU A 181 -30.65 -4.22 -13.46
C LEU A 181 -31.13 -4.23 -14.92
N ILE A 182 -32.39 -4.58 -15.16
CA ILE A 182 -32.98 -4.58 -16.51
C ILE A 182 -32.95 -3.17 -17.09
N GLY A 183 -33.33 -2.15 -16.32
CA GLY A 183 -33.26 -0.76 -16.75
C GLY A 183 -31.86 -0.34 -17.19
N THR A 184 -30.82 -0.78 -16.46
CA THR A 184 -29.41 -0.47 -16.78
C THR A 184 -28.91 -1.20 -18.03
N TYR A 185 -29.46 -2.38 -18.33
CA TYR A 185 -29.05 -3.18 -19.49
C TYR A 185 -29.72 -2.73 -20.80
N VAL A 186 -30.89 -2.09 -20.69
CA VAL A 186 -31.70 -1.63 -21.84
C VAL A 186 -31.40 -0.18 -22.22
N ALA A 187 -31.01 0.65 -21.25
CA ALA A 187 -30.62 2.05 -21.46
C ALA A 187 -29.27 2.17 -22.19
#